data_AF-A0A9N9NWT0-F1
#
_entry.id   AF-A0A9N9NWT0-F1
#
_cell.length_a   1.000
_cell.length_b   1.000
_cell.length_c   1.000
_cell.angle_alpha   90.00
_cell.angle_beta   90.00
_cell.angle_gamma   90.00
#
_symmetry.space_group_name_H-M   'P 1'
#
loop_
_entity.id
_entity.type
_entity.pdbx_description
1 polymer ?
#
loop_
_entity_poly.entity_id
_entity_poly.type
_entity_poly.pdbx_seq_one_letter_code
_entity_poly.pdbx_strand_id
1 'polypeptide(L)'
;SQFSANAGLYAIMLKYNQTNTPRKIILHEMSDQNLTFTNLYCYVDYVYIGHSCIMGVIRTQHNQIQNITTTIVTTTVTPTGAPPTVLSVTTTISAPSTAKTITTINSAYVKLRFLSSGSVLSLDPIYPKLNTTLPTLTFRKLPLGGYVSITHTLSGRNINYDFDLYDENDKLISYNFPFKPIVGSAYGIFNILNNNKMIVALNETTTSWSLLSIETPILSQYS
;
A
#
# COMPACT_ATOMS: atom_id res chain seq x y z
N SER A 1 -9.24 29.01 3.45
CA SER A 1 -7.99 28.49 4.02
C SER A 1 -7.14 27.94 2.88
N GLN A 2 -5.95 28.52 2.69
CA GLN A 2 -5.00 28.14 1.66
C GLN A 2 -4.37 26.79 2.06
N PHE A 3 -4.32 25.83 1.12
CA PHE A 3 -3.79 24.50 1.38
C PHE A 3 -2.28 24.60 1.61
N SER A 4 -1.80 24.09 2.76
CA SER A 4 -0.40 23.70 2.93
C SER A 4 -0.09 22.54 1.98
N ALA A 5 1.10 22.50 1.39
CA ALA A 5 1.54 21.49 0.41
C ALA A 5 1.78 20.09 1.02
N ASN A 6 1.14 19.78 2.13
CA ASN A 6 1.28 18.52 2.84
C ASN A 6 0.15 17.56 2.45
N ALA A 7 0.51 16.28 2.27
CA ALA A 7 -0.44 15.22 2.01
C ALA A 7 -1.32 15.02 3.25
N GLY A 8 -2.62 15.33 3.14
CA GLY A 8 -3.55 15.26 4.26
C GLY A 8 -4.80 14.45 3.93
N LEU A 9 -5.27 13.65 4.90
CA LEU A 9 -6.55 12.98 4.86
C LEU A 9 -7.58 13.78 5.65
N TYR A 10 -8.74 13.99 5.04
CA TYR A 10 -9.83 14.76 5.62
C TYR A 10 -11.14 13.98 5.54
N ALA A 11 -11.95 14.07 6.59
CA ALA A 11 -13.34 13.64 6.57
C ALA A 11 -14.26 14.84 6.34
N ILE A 12 -15.27 14.65 5.50
CA ILE A 12 -16.38 15.57 5.35
C ILE A 12 -17.62 14.87 5.90
N MET A 13 -18.13 15.38 7.02
CA MET A 13 -19.29 14.80 7.67
C MET A 13 -20.56 15.38 7.05
N LEU A 14 -21.29 14.55 6.30
CA LEU A 14 -22.58 14.90 5.71
C LEU A 14 -23.69 14.51 6.67
N LYS A 15 -24.66 15.41 6.88
CA LYS A 15 -25.86 15.15 7.67
C LYS A 15 -27.08 15.23 6.77
N TYR A 16 -28.00 14.27 6.91
CA TYR A 16 -29.23 14.26 6.14
C TYR A 16 -30.04 15.53 6.41
N ASN A 17 -30.51 16.16 5.34
CA ASN A 17 -31.36 17.36 5.36
C ASN A 17 -30.77 18.57 6.13
N GLN A 18 -29.44 18.66 6.24
CA GLN A 18 -28.78 19.87 6.73
C GLN A 18 -28.18 20.66 5.57
N THR A 19 -28.54 21.94 5.48
CA THR A 19 -28.06 22.89 4.47
C THR A 19 -26.76 23.59 4.86
N ASN A 20 -26.25 23.32 6.07
CA ASN A 20 -25.03 23.94 6.57
C ASN A 20 -23.80 23.41 5.82
N THR A 21 -22.79 24.27 5.69
CA THR A 21 -21.50 23.92 5.09
C THR A 21 -20.94 22.66 5.75
N PRO A 22 -20.63 21.60 4.97
CA PRO A 22 -20.11 20.36 5.53
C PRO A 22 -18.88 20.61 6.40
N ARG A 23 -18.88 20.05 7.62
CA ARG A 23 -17.73 20.18 8.53
C ARG A 23 -16.60 19.31 7.99
N LYS A 24 -15.52 19.98 7.55
CA LYS A 24 -14.25 19.35 7.19
C LYS A 24 -13.42 19.13 8.46
N ILE A 25 -12.96 17.91 8.68
CA ILE A 25 -12.10 17.53 9.79
C ILE A 25 -10.82 16.94 9.23
N ILE A 26 -9.68 17.43 9.70
CA ILE A 26 -8.37 16.83 9.39
C ILE A 26 -8.26 15.54 10.20
N LEU A 27 -8.18 14.41 9.51
CA LEU A 27 -7.95 13.12 10.15
C LEU A 27 -6.45 12.89 10.33
N HIS A 28 -5.65 13.15 9.31
CA HIS A 28 -4.21 12.97 9.40
C HIS A 28 -3.48 13.88 8.42
N GLU A 29 -2.30 14.34 8.78
CA GLU A 29 -1.40 15.11 7.91
C GLU A 29 -0.03 14.46 7.93
N MET A 30 0.47 14.11 6.76
CA MET A 30 1.79 13.51 6.60
C MET A 30 2.81 14.60 6.30
N SER A 31 3.91 14.60 7.04
CA SER A 31 5.03 15.54 6.84
C SER A 31 6.02 15.07 5.77
N ASP A 32 5.90 13.84 5.31
CA ASP A 32 6.76 13.27 4.28
C ASP A 32 6.45 13.86 2.89
N GLN A 33 7.51 14.19 2.15
CA GLN A 33 7.41 14.66 0.77
C GLN A 33 7.30 13.49 -0.22
N ASN A 34 6.76 13.79 -1.41
CA ASN A 34 6.62 12.87 -2.55
C ASN A 34 5.75 11.64 -2.25
N LEU A 35 4.66 11.86 -1.49
CA LEU A 35 3.65 10.87 -1.23
C LEU A 35 2.49 10.99 -2.23
N THR A 36 2.08 9.86 -2.78
CA THR A 36 0.90 9.73 -3.62
C THR A 36 -0.04 8.71 -3.00
N PHE A 37 -1.28 9.13 -2.71
CA PHE A 37 -2.34 8.20 -2.34
C PHE A 37 -2.89 7.54 -3.60
N THR A 38 -2.94 6.21 -3.61
CA THR A 38 -3.44 5.45 -4.77
C THR A 38 -4.89 5.05 -4.59
N ASN A 39 -5.20 4.47 -3.43
CA ASN A 39 -6.48 3.84 -3.16
C ASN A 39 -6.97 4.23 -1.76
N LEU A 40 -8.29 4.31 -1.56
CA LEU A 40 -8.92 4.51 -0.26
C LEU A 40 -10.17 3.63 -0.15
N TYR A 41 -10.19 2.76 0.85
CA TYR A 41 -11.31 1.86 1.14
C TYR A 41 -11.82 2.12 2.54
N CYS A 42 -13.03 2.70 2.66
CA CYS A 42 -13.60 3.07 3.95
C CYS A 42 -14.86 2.26 4.26
N TYR A 43 -15.01 1.92 5.54
CA TYR A 43 -16.11 1.13 6.07
C TYR A 43 -16.54 1.69 7.42
N VAL A 44 -17.79 1.42 7.80
CA VAL A 44 -18.25 1.68 9.17
C VAL A 44 -17.64 0.63 10.09
N ASP A 45 -17.12 1.06 11.23
CA ASP A 45 -16.48 0.20 12.23
C ASP A 45 -17.51 -0.46 13.17
N TYR A 46 -17.07 -1.42 13.99
CA TYR A 46 -17.90 -2.17 14.92
C TYR A 46 -18.74 -1.23 15.82
N VAL A 47 -20.00 -1.60 16.04
CA VAL A 47 -21.04 -0.83 16.76
C VAL A 47 -21.53 0.46 16.05
N TYR A 48 -21.10 0.75 14.82
CA TYR A 48 -21.54 1.94 14.06
C TYR A 48 -21.15 3.29 14.69
N ILE A 49 -20.21 3.30 15.64
CA ILE A 49 -19.76 4.51 16.35
C ILE A 49 -18.55 5.16 15.64
N GLY A 50 -17.88 4.41 14.77
CA GLY A 50 -16.68 4.87 14.07
C GLY A 50 -16.58 4.39 12.63
N HIS A 51 -15.44 4.70 12.04
CA HIS A 51 -15.08 4.41 10.67
C HIS A 51 -13.67 3.85 10.63
N SER A 52 -13.44 2.93 9.70
CA SER A 52 -12.14 2.37 9.42
C SER A 52 -11.85 2.47 7.93
N CYS A 53 -10.70 3.06 7.60
CA CYS A 53 -10.25 3.20 6.23
C CYS A 53 -8.90 2.52 6.04
N ILE A 54 -8.71 1.85 4.90
CA ILE A 54 -7.42 1.34 4.46
C ILE A 54 -7.02 2.15 3.22
N MET A 55 -5.86 2.79 3.27
CA MET A 55 -5.35 3.61 2.18
C MET A 55 -4.03 3.06 1.64
N GLY A 56 -3.85 3.12 0.32
CA GLY A 56 -2.58 2.82 -0.34
C GLY A 56 -1.75 4.09 -0.49
N VAL A 57 -0.48 4.02 -0.12
CA VAL A 57 0.46 5.14 -0.19
C VAL A 57 1.69 4.68 -0.97
N ILE A 58 2.09 5.49 -1.95
CA ILE A 58 3.35 5.32 -2.68
C ILE A 58 4.26 6.49 -2.34
N ARG A 59 5.51 6.18 -2.00
CA ARG A 59 6.59 7.15 -1.82
C ARG A 59 7.63 6.97 -2.91
N THR A 60 7.93 8.06 -3.62
CA THR A 60 9.00 8.10 -4.62
C THR A 60 10.23 8.79 -4.03
N GLN A 61 11.36 8.07 -3.97
CA GLN A 61 12.64 8.60 -3.53
C GLN A 61 13.62 8.63 -4.70
N HIS A 62 14.30 9.76 -4.92
CA HIS A 62 15.37 9.88 -5.90
C HIS A 62 16.72 9.85 -5.18
N ASN A 63 17.47 8.78 -5.37
CA ASN A 63 18.82 8.64 -4.85
C ASN A 63 19.82 8.98 -5.96
N GLN A 64 20.67 9.98 -5.74
CA GLN A 64 21.80 10.27 -6.63
C GLN A 64 23.02 9.49 -6.15
N ILE A 65 23.57 8.63 -7.01
CA ILE A 65 24.86 8.00 -6.76
C ILE A 65 25.94 8.89 -7.39
N GLN A 66 26.88 9.37 -6.57
CA GLN A 66 28.12 9.99 -7.06
C GLN A 66 29.24 8.95 -7.06
N ASN A 67 29.93 8.79 -8.19
CA ASN A 67 31.11 7.93 -8.27
C ASN A 67 32.27 8.58 -7.52
N ILE A 68 32.87 7.82 -6.59
CA ILE A 68 34.00 8.26 -5.77
C ILE A 68 35.24 8.46 -6.66
N THR A 69 35.88 9.64 -6.58
CA THR A 69 37.16 9.90 -7.24
C THR A 69 38.27 9.26 -6.40
N THR A 70 38.98 8.27 -6.95
CA THR A 70 40.14 7.66 -6.30
C THR A 70 41.41 8.41 -6.66
N THR A 71 42.02 9.08 -5.68
CA THR A 71 43.37 9.65 -5.84
C THR A 71 44.41 8.56 -5.57
N ILE A 72 45.14 8.14 -6.60
CA ILE A 72 46.27 7.21 -6.44
C ILE A 72 47.54 8.04 -6.27
N VAL A 73 48.20 7.92 -5.11
CA VAL A 73 49.52 8.52 -4.87
C VAL A 73 50.56 7.43 -5.08
N THR A 74 51.36 7.56 -6.14
CA THR A 74 52.45 6.61 -6.43
C THR A 74 53.77 7.20 -5.96
N THR A 75 54.43 6.55 -5.00
CA THR A 75 55.75 6.95 -4.50
C THR A 75 56.80 6.05 -5.15
N THR A 76 57.61 6.58 -6.06
CA THR A 76 58.77 5.87 -6.60
C THR A 76 59.98 6.12 -5.72
N VAL A 77 60.57 5.04 -5.18
CA VAL A 77 61.87 5.07 -4.51
C VAL A 77 62.96 4.61 -5.48
N THR A 78 63.99 5.44 -5.66
CA THR A 78 65.19 5.08 -6.43
C THR A 78 66.10 4.18 -5.60
N PRO A 79 66.73 3.14 -6.20
CA PRO A 79 67.64 2.28 -5.45
C PRO A 79 68.93 2.99 -5.06
N THR A 80 69.39 2.62 -3.86
CA THR A 80 70.59 3.00 -3.10
C THR A 80 71.76 3.65 -3.85
N GLY A 81 72.11 4.88 -3.46
CA GLY A 81 73.38 5.54 -3.79
C GLY A 81 73.37 7.07 -3.86
N ALA A 82 72.20 7.71 -3.90
CA ALA A 82 72.03 9.17 -3.95
C ALA A 82 70.98 9.66 -2.94
N PRO A 83 71.06 10.92 -2.44
CA PRO A 83 70.08 11.48 -1.50
C PRO A 83 68.66 11.39 -2.10
N PRO A 84 67.64 10.99 -1.31
CA PRO A 84 66.30 10.76 -1.83
C PRO A 84 65.65 12.08 -2.25
N THR A 85 65.44 12.28 -3.55
CA THR A 85 64.59 13.35 -4.08
C THR A 85 63.16 12.82 -4.19
N VAL A 86 62.28 13.25 -3.29
CA VAL A 86 60.86 12.87 -3.32
C VAL A 86 60.16 13.70 -4.40
N LEU A 87 59.84 13.09 -5.55
CA LEU A 87 58.97 13.67 -6.56
C LEU A 87 57.55 13.14 -6.37
N SER A 88 56.69 13.95 -5.76
CA SER A 88 55.27 13.66 -5.61
C SER A 88 54.54 13.96 -6.93
N VAL A 89 54.29 12.95 -7.76
CA VAL A 89 53.44 13.12 -8.95
C VAL A 89 51.99 12.87 -8.54
N THR A 90 51.18 13.93 -8.54
CA THR A 90 49.73 13.82 -8.31
C THR A 90 49.02 13.74 -9.65
N THR A 91 48.48 12.57 -9.99
CA THR A 91 47.68 12.39 -11.21
C THR A 91 46.21 12.32 -10.84
N THR A 92 45.46 13.40 -11.07
CA THR A 92 43.99 13.39 -10.96
C THR A 92 43.39 12.79 -12.23
N ILE A 93 42.81 11.59 -12.12
CA ILE A 93 42.00 11.00 -13.18
C ILE A 93 40.55 11.40 -12.93
N SER A 94 40.07 12.43 -13.63
CA SER A 94 38.66 12.80 -13.64
C SER A 94 37.91 11.92 -14.65
N ALA A 95 37.23 10.87 -14.18
CA ALA A 95 36.22 10.21 -15.00
C ALA A 95 35.00 11.12 -15.15
N PRO A 96 34.39 11.26 -16.35
CA PRO A 96 33.15 12.01 -16.50
C PRO A 96 32.06 11.36 -15.64
N SER A 97 31.60 12.06 -14.60
CA SER A 97 30.58 11.54 -13.69
C SER A 97 29.19 11.73 -14.30
N THR A 98 28.66 10.69 -14.94
CA THR A 98 27.23 10.66 -15.26
C THR A 98 26.48 10.35 -13.97
N ALA A 99 25.89 11.35 -13.33
CA ALA A 99 25.05 11.14 -12.14
C ALA A 99 23.87 10.22 -12.51
N LYS A 100 23.87 8.99 -12.00
CA LYS A 100 22.76 8.06 -12.20
C LYS A 100 21.74 8.31 -11.09
N THR A 101 20.56 8.82 -11.47
CA THR A 101 19.43 8.94 -10.55
C THR A 101 18.72 7.59 -10.49
N ILE A 102 18.69 6.97 -9.32
CA ILE A 102 17.89 5.77 -9.06
C ILE A 102 16.61 6.21 -8.35
N THR A 103 15.47 5.93 -8.98
CA THR A 103 14.16 6.17 -8.37
C THR A 103 13.73 4.91 -7.62
N THR A 104 13.61 5.00 -6.30
CA THR A 104 13.05 3.94 -5.44
C THR A 104 11.57 4.24 -5.20
N ILE A 105 10.70 3.25 -5.44
CA ILE A 105 9.26 3.37 -5.21
C ILE A 105 8.90 2.43 -4.06
N ASN A 106 8.53 3.00 -2.92
CA ASN A 106 8.05 2.24 -1.77
C ASN A 106 6.52 2.32 -1.74
N SER A 107 5.84 1.18 -1.64
CA SER A 107 4.39 1.13 -1.47
C SER A 107 4.05 0.56 -0.10
N ALA A 108 3.06 1.14 0.56
CA ALA A 108 2.57 0.70 1.86
C ALA A 108 1.06 0.89 1.94
N TYR A 109 0.41 0.12 2.82
CA TYR A 109 -0.99 0.32 3.18
C TYR A 109 -1.07 0.80 4.62
N VAL A 110 -2.02 1.67 4.92
CA VAL A 110 -2.23 2.21 6.27
C VAL A 110 -3.70 2.07 6.65
N LYS A 111 -3.94 1.47 7.81
CA LYS A 111 -5.25 1.37 8.47
C LYS A 111 -5.44 2.59 9.35
N LEU A 112 -6.48 3.36 9.08
CA LEU A 112 -6.90 4.48 9.92
C LEU A 112 -8.22 4.12 10.58
N ARG A 113 -8.33 4.37 11.88
CA ARG A 113 -9.58 4.28 12.64
C ARG A 113 -9.92 5.64 13.24
N PHE A 114 -11.17 6.06 13.10
CA PHE A 114 -11.64 7.34 13.65
C PHE A 114 -13.12 7.28 14.01
N LEU A 115 -13.54 8.09 14.97
CA LEU A 115 -14.94 8.22 15.38
C LEU A 115 -15.71 9.12 14.42
N SER A 116 -17.04 9.04 14.38
CA SER A 116 -17.88 9.98 13.61
C SER A 116 -17.77 11.43 14.11
N SER A 117 -17.20 11.66 15.31
CA SER A 117 -16.79 12.99 15.78
C SER A 117 -15.58 13.56 15.04
N GLY A 118 -14.84 12.72 14.31
CA GLY A 118 -13.57 13.03 13.66
C GLY A 118 -12.33 12.74 14.51
N SER A 119 -12.48 12.25 15.74
CA SER A 119 -11.34 11.86 16.58
C SER A 119 -10.66 10.60 16.04
N VAL A 120 -9.36 10.69 15.75
CA VAL A 120 -8.55 9.53 15.34
C VAL A 120 -8.27 8.64 16.54
N LEU A 121 -8.47 7.33 16.34
CA LEU A 121 -8.21 6.29 17.34
C LEU A 121 -6.88 5.61 17.08
N SER A 122 -6.59 5.25 15.82
CA SER A 122 -5.34 4.60 15.45
C SER A 122 -4.96 4.87 13.99
N LEU A 123 -3.66 4.77 13.70
CA LEU A 123 -3.08 4.87 12.37
C LEU A 123 -1.95 3.84 12.26
N ASP A 124 -2.29 2.66 11.75
CA ASP A 124 -1.46 1.47 11.83
C ASP A 124 -1.00 1.05 10.43
N PRO A 125 0.31 0.86 10.18
CA PRO A 125 0.78 0.38 8.89
C PRO A 125 0.40 -1.09 8.71
N ILE A 126 -0.25 -1.42 7.58
CA ILE A 126 -0.51 -2.80 7.17
C ILE A 126 0.57 -3.20 6.17
N TYR A 127 1.26 -4.30 6.47
CA TYR A 127 2.21 -4.94 5.57
C TYR A 127 1.62 -6.25 5.05
N PRO A 128 0.72 -6.20 4.03
CA PRO A 128 0.37 -7.43 3.33
C PRO A 128 1.65 -8.00 2.72
N LYS A 129 1.85 -9.33 2.83
CA LYS A 129 2.98 -10.00 2.16
C LYS A 129 2.76 -9.95 0.64
N LEU A 130 3.18 -8.86 -0.02
CA LEU A 130 3.25 -8.84 -1.48
C LEU A 130 4.54 -9.54 -1.91
N ASN A 131 4.42 -10.82 -2.23
CA ASN A 131 5.32 -11.42 -3.20
C ASN A 131 4.73 -11.12 -4.57
N THR A 132 5.49 -10.41 -5.41
CA THR A 132 5.29 -10.20 -6.86
C THR A 132 4.68 -8.87 -7.34
N THR A 133 5.15 -8.50 -8.54
CA THR A 133 4.75 -7.37 -9.39
C THR A 133 3.30 -7.47 -9.85
N LEU A 134 2.53 -6.44 -9.48
CA LEU A 134 1.18 -6.10 -9.93
C LEU A 134 0.19 -7.26 -10.15
N PRO A 135 -0.42 -7.72 -9.06
CA PRO A 135 -1.86 -7.84 -9.02
C PRO A 135 -2.47 -6.61 -8.32
N THR A 136 -3.62 -6.15 -8.82
CA THR A 136 -4.37 -5.04 -8.24
C THR A 136 -4.94 -5.47 -6.88
N LEU A 137 -4.24 -5.10 -5.81
CA LEU A 137 -4.62 -5.43 -4.44
C LEU A 137 -5.73 -4.50 -3.95
N THR A 138 -6.81 -5.09 -3.46
CA THR A 138 -7.97 -4.41 -2.91
C THR A 138 -8.26 -4.92 -1.50
N PHE A 139 -8.79 -4.06 -0.62
CA PHE A 139 -9.20 -4.45 0.72
C PHE A 139 -10.70 -4.31 0.92
N ARG A 140 -11.29 -5.23 1.68
CA ARG A 140 -12.68 -5.14 2.15
C ARG A 140 -12.76 -5.50 3.63
N LYS A 141 -13.44 -4.65 4.40
CA LYS A 141 -13.73 -4.97 5.80
C LYS A 141 -14.79 -6.07 5.88
N LEU A 142 -14.63 -6.95 6.87
CA LEU A 142 -15.59 -7.97 7.21
C LEU A 142 -16.51 -7.44 8.33
N PRO A 143 -17.84 -7.51 8.19
CA PRO A 143 -18.77 -7.01 9.21
C PRO A 143 -18.59 -7.68 10.58
N LEU A 144 -18.15 -8.94 10.61
CA LEU A 144 -17.90 -9.69 11.84
C LEU A 144 -16.42 -9.73 12.23
N GLY A 145 -15.69 -8.65 11.93
CA GLY A 145 -14.33 -8.41 12.34
C GLY A 145 -13.29 -8.78 11.28
N GLY A 146 -12.17 -8.06 11.29
CA GLY A 146 -11.06 -8.25 10.37
C GLY A 146 -11.32 -7.67 8.98
N TYR A 147 -10.52 -8.09 8.01
CA TYR A 147 -10.64 -7.69 6.61
C TYR A 147 -10.13 -8.79 5.68
N VAL A 148 -10.55 -8.73 4.43
CA VAL A 148 -10.02 -9.56 3.35
C VAL A 148 -9.15 -8.72 2.41
N SER A 149 -7.97 -9.24 2.13
CA SER A 149 -7.09 -8.83 1.06
C SER A 149 -7.48 -9.58 -0.20
N ILE A 150 -7.67 -8.85 -1.29
CA ILE A 150 -8.19 -9.37 -2.55
C ILE A 150 -7.19 -9.07 -3.63
N THR A 151 -6.57 -10.13 -4.11
CA THR A 151 -5.64 -10.12 -5.21
C THR A 151 -6.39 -10.61 -6.43
N HIS A 152 -6.32 -9.86 -7.54
CA HIS A 152 -6.90 -10.33 -8.78
C HIS A 152 -5.93 -10.23 -9.94
N THR A 153 -5.96 -11.24 -10.80
CA THR A 153 -5.15 -11.32 -12.02
C THR A 153 -6.05 -11.61 -13.21
N LEU A 154 -5.83 -10.89 -14.31
CA LEU A 154 -6.51 -11.20 -15.56
C LEU A 154 -5.88 -12.43 -16.19
N SER A 155 -6.71 -13.43 -16.48
CA SER A 155 -6.33 -14.64 -17.21
C SER A 155 -7.24 -14.80 -18.42
N GLY A 156 -6.79 -14.28 -19.57
CA GLY A 156 -7.59 -14.24 -20.79
C GLY A 156 -8.83 -13.34 -20.65
N ARG A 157 -10.03 -13.95 -20.69
CA ARG A 157 -11.31 -13.26 -20.47
C ARG A 157 -11.84 -13.37 -19.04
N ASN A 158 -11.10 -14.01 -18.15
CA ASN A 158 -11.55 -14.28 -16.79
C ASN A 158 -10.68 -13.55 -15.78
N ILE A 159 -11.22 -13.35 -14.58
CA ILE A 159 -10.48 -12.82 -13.44
C ILE A 159 -10.28 -13.92 -12.41
N ASN A 160 -9.04 -14.17 -12.06
CA ASN A 160 -8.68 -15.08 -10.98
C ASN A 160 -8.55 -14.29 -9.69
N TYR A 161 -9.34 -14.66 -8.69
CA TYR A 161 -9.30 -14.10 -7.36
C TYR A 161 -8.56 -14.98 -6.39
N ASP A 162 -7.64 -14.36 -5.65
CA ASP A 162 -7.05 -14.90 -4.44
C ASP A 162 -7.46 -14.02 -3.25
N PHE A 163 -7.90 -14.68 -2.19
CA PHE A 163 -8.42 -14.06 -0.98
C PHE A 163 -7.58 -14.47 0.21
N ASP A 164 -7.10 -13.49 0.96
CA ASP A 164 -6.40 -13.68 2.23
C ASP A 164 -7.18 -12.97 3.35
N LEU A 165 -7.50 -13.70 4.41
CA LEU A 165 -8.24 -13.17 5.56
C LEU A 165 -7.30 -12.73 6.66
N TYR A 166 -7.56 -11.57 7.23
CA TYR A 166 -6.81 -11.00 8.34
C TYR A 166 -7.76 -10.66 9.48
N ASP A 167 -7.34 -10.93 10.72
CA ASP A 167 -8.06 -10.47 11.90
C ASP A 167 -7.84 -8.96 12.16
N GLU A 168 -8.40 -8.46 13.25
CA GLU A 168 -8.26 -7.04 13.62
C GLU A 168 -6.84 -6.62 14.00
N ASN A 169 -5.98 -7.58 14.33
CA ASN A 169 -4.57 -7.38 14.69
C ASN A 169 -3.64 -7.63 13.49
N ASP A 170 -4.19 -7.63 12.26
CA ASP A 170 -3.47 -7.85 11.01
C ASP A 170 -2.79 -9.24 10.93
N LYS A 171 -3.28 -10.23 11.69
CA LYS A 171 -2.79 -11.60 11.63
C LYS A 171 -3.52 -12.36 10.53
N LEU A 172 -2.74 -12.97 9.63
CA LEU A 172 -3.27 -13.85 8.58
C LEU A 172 -3.98 -15.06 9.20
N ILE A 173 -5.22 -15.30 8.76
CA ILE A 173 -6.06 -16.41 9.18
C ILE A 173 -6.02 -17.50 8.11
N SER A 174 -5.67 -18.72 8.54
CA SER A 174 -5.76 -19.89 7.67
C SER A 174 -7.23 -20.21 7.42
N TYR A 175 -7.70 -19.96 6.20
CA TYR A 175 -9.05 -20.30 5.78
C TYR A 175 -9.00 -21.01 4.42
N ASN A 176 -9.75 -22.10 4.34
CA ASN A 176 -9.83 -22.90 3.13
C ASN A 176 -11.02 -22.45 2.28
N PHE A 177 -10.77 -21.48 1.40
CA PHE A 177 -11.75 -21.08 0.39
C PHE A 177 -12.14 -22.28 -0.49
N PRO A 178 -13.42 -22.40 -0.89
CA PRO A 178 -13.92 -23.56 -1.63
C PRO A 178 -13.25 -23.73 -3.00
N PHE A 179 -12.72 -22.66 -3.58
CA PHE A 179 -11.93 -22.68 -4.80
C PHE A 179 -10.70 -21.79 -4.62
N LYS A 180 -9.55 -22.20 -5.18
CA LYS A 180 -8.30 -21.41 -5.21
C LYS A 180 -7.58 -21.63 -6.55
N PRO A 181 -7.55 -20.64 -7.46
CA PRO A 181 -8.23 -19.34 -7.38
C PRO A 181 -9.75 -19.46 -7.63
N ILE A 182 -10.53 -18.47 -7.18
CA ILE A 182 -11.92 -18.32 -7.61
C ILE A 182 -11.92 -17.61 -8.96
N VAL A 183 -12.47 -18.26 -9.99
CA VAL A 183 -12.52 -17.70 -11.34
C VAL A 183 -13.86 -16.99 -11.56
N GLY A 184 -13.81 -15.67 -11.59
CA GLY A 184 -14.95 -14.78 -11.84
C GLY A 184 -14.96 -14.21 -13.25
N SER A 185 -16.08 -13.58 -13.60
CA SER A 185 -16.27 -12.93 -14.90
C SER A 185 -15.24 -11.83 -15.18
N ALA A 186 -15.11 -11.44 -16.46
CA ALA A 186 -14.19 -10.39 -16.92
C ALA A 186 -14.34 -9.04 -16.18
N TYR A 187 -15.50 -8.77 -15.60
CA TYR A 187 -15.80 -7.54 -14.87
C TYR A 187 -15.56 -7.66 -13.36
N GLY A 188 -15.42 -8.88 -12.86
CA GLY A 188 -14.86 -9.09 -11.55
C GLY A 188 -15.75 -8.58 -10.40
N ILE A 189 -17.03 -8.93 -10.45
CA ILE A 189 -18.02 -8.44 -9.49
C ILE A 189 -18.04 -9.34 -8.25
N PHE A 190 -17.82 -8.74 -7.08
CA PHE A 190 -18.01 -9.39 -5.79
C PHE A 190 -18.51 -8.39 -4.75
N ASN A 191 -19.12 -8.88 -3.68
CA ASN A 191 -19.51 -8.05 -2.54
C ASN A 191 -19.44 -8.85 -1.23
N ILE A 192 -19.33 -8.14 -0.10
CA ILE A 192 -19.40 -8.71 1.25
C ILE A 192 -20.67 -8.20 1.90
N LEU A 193 -21.54 -9.12 2.27
CA LEU A 193 -22.82 -8.84 2.90
C LEU A 193 -22.67 -8.67 4.41
N ASN A 194 -23.63 -7.98 5.03
CA ASN A 194 -23.66 -7.70 6.47
C ASN A 194 -23.62 -8.95 7.37
N ASN A 195 -24.04 -10.11 6.86
CA ASN A 195 -23.97 -11.40 7.54
C ASN A 195 -22.63 -12.12 7.35
N ASN A 196 -21.57 -11.41 6.94
CA ASN A 196 -20.25 -11.97 6.69
C ASN A 196 -20.25 -13.06 5.60
N LYS A 197 -21.16 -12.93 4.62
CA LYS A 197 -21.14 -13.76 3.42
C LYS A 197 -20.52 -12.97 2.28
N MET A 198 -19.53 -13.57 1.65
CA MET A 198 -18.95 -13.06 0.42
C MET A 198 -19.69 -13.67 -0.76
N ILE A 199 -20.14 -12.83 -1.69
CA ILE A 199 -20.74 -13.25 -2.96
C ILE A 199 -19.80 -12.87 -4.08
N VAL A 200 -19.50 -13.83 -4.96
CA VAL A 200 -18.66 -13.64 -6.15
C VAL A 200 -19.45 -14.04 -7.39
N ALA A 201 -19.49 -13.18 -8.40
CA ALA A 201 -20.04 -13.52 -9.70
C ALA A 201 -19.05 -14.42 -10.46
N LEU A 202 -19.48 -15.64 -10.76
CA LEU A 202 -18.68 -16.60 -11.52
C LEU A 202 -18.77 -16.31 -13.01
N ASN A 203 -17.95 -17.01 -13.80
CA ASN A 203 -18.01 -16.92 -15.25
C ASN A 203 -19.41 -17.24 -15.79
N GLU A 204 -19.90 -16.35 -16.63
CA GLU A 204 -21.13 -16.52 -17.38
C GLU A 204 -20.86 -17.41 -18.61
N THR A 205 -21.82 -18.28 -18.92
CA THR A 205 -21.89 -18.92 -20.24
C THR A 205 -22.89 -18.16 -21.10
N THR A 206 -23.07 -18.58 -22.36
CA THR A 206 -24.08 -17.99 -23.25
C THR A 206 -25.52 -18.13 -22.74
N THR A 207 -25.78 -19.04 -21.80
CA THR A 207 -27.16 -19.36 -21.33
C THR A 207 -27.31 -19.42 -19.82
N SER A 208 -26.23 -19.28 -19.04
CA SER A 208 -26.28 -19.39 -17.59
C SER A 208 -25.37 -18.40 -16.88
N TRP A 209 -25.86 -17.82 -15.80
CA TRP A 209 -25.07 -17.09 -14.81
C TRP A 209 -25.11 -17.86 -13.48
N SER A 210 -24.07 -17.69 -12.65
CA SER A 210 -24.03 -18.28 -11.32
C SER A 210 -23.30 -17.38 -10.33
N LEU A 211 -23.73 -17.44 -9.07
CA LEU A 211 -23.13 -16.72 -7.96
C LEU A 211 -22.57 -17.72 -6.97
N LEU A 212 -21.34 -17.51 -6.54
CA LEU A 212 -20.71 -18.25 -5.45
C LEU A 212 -20.94 -17.50 -4.15
N SER A 213 -21.60 -18.14 -3.18
CA SER A 213 -21.73 -17.65 -1.81
C SER A 213 -20.73 -18.36 -0.91
N ILE A 214 -19.91 -17.60 -0.18
CA ILE A 214 -18.87 -18.07 0.71
C ILE A 214 -19.15 -17.51 2.11
N GLU A 215 -19.24 -18.36 3.11
CA GLU A 215 -19.41 -17.94 4.50
C GLU A 215 -18.03 -17.67 5.13
N THR A 216 -17.69 -16.40 5.39
CA THR A 216 -16.41 -16.06 5.99
C THR A 216 -16.47 -16.21 7.51
N PRO A 217 -15.36 -16.60 8.17
CA PRO A 217 -15.32 -16.81 9.61
C PRO A 217 -15.56 -15.51 10.39
N ILE A 218 -16.08 -15.64 11.61
CA ILE A 218 -16.15 -14.55 12.57
C ILE A 218 -14.74 -14.30 13.12
N LEU A 219 -14.22 -13.09 12.95
CA LEU A 219 -12.85 -12.72 13.36
C LEU A 219 -12.84 -11.61 14.43
N SER A 220 -14.00 -11.17 14.91
CA SER A 220 -14.11 -10.24 16.01
C SER A 220 -13.66 -10.88 17.33
N GLN A 221 -12.85 -10.17 18.11
CA GLN A 221 -12.40 -10.62 19.43
C GLN A 221 -13.48 -10.55 20.53
N TYR A 222 -14.66 -9.98 20.21
CA TYR A 222 -15.74 -9.69 21.16
C TYR A 222 -17.06 -10.37 20.78
N SER A 223 -16.99 -11.62 20.31
CA SER A 223 -18.17 -12.44 19.99
C SER A 223 -18.82 -13.03 21.24
#